data_AF-A0A4V5N905-F1
#
_entry.id   AF-A0A4V5N905-F1
#
_cell.length_a   1.000
_cell.length_b   1.000
_cell.length_c   1.000
_cell.angle_alpha   90.00
_cell.angle_beta   90.00
_cell.angle_gamma   90.00
#
_symmetry.space_group_name_H-M   'P 1'
#
loop_
_entity.id
_entity.type
_entity.pdbx_description
1 polymer ?
#
loop_
_entity_poly.entity_id
_entity_poly.type
_entity_poly.pdbx_seq_one_letter_code
_entity_poly.pdbx_strand_id
1 'polypeptide(L)'
;GFNIVSSLTVKGSEVAFYDSFGFFLLGWFIFTTLLLICTLRSTVAFFALFFTLDMAFLMLSIAYLHRPTGHPATSLVRAGGAFGIIAAFLAWYNALAGIADASNSFFVIPVAHFPWSDKGRADRMKSLENDGNDRGLAQA
;
A
#
# COMPACT_ATOMS: atom_id res chain seq x y z
N GLY A 1 -13.62 2.85 31.00
CA GLY A 1 -13.50 3.14 29.56
C GLY A 1 -14.42 4.29 29.22
N PHE A 2 -13.97 5.24 28.42
CA PHE A 2 -14.76 6.43 28.06
C PHE A 2 -15.98 5.97 27.23
N ASN A 3 -17.19 6.13 27.78
CA ASN A 3 -18.48 5.68 27.22
C ASN A 3 -18.93 6.55 26.02
N ILE A 4 -18.06 6.75 25.03
CA ILE A 4 -18.28 7.65 23.88
C ILE A 4 -19.44 7.18 23.01
N VAL A 5 -19.61 5.87 22.84
CA VAL A 5 -20.74 5.30 22.11
C VAL A 5 -22.04 5.62 22.86
N SER A 6 -22.13 5.26 24.14
CA SER A 6 -23.34 5.46 24.94
C SER A 6 -23.76 6.93 25.10
N SER A 7 -22.84 7.90 25.13
CA SER A 7 -23.20 9.32 25.26
C SER A 7 -23.72 9.93 23.95
N LEU A 8 -23.31 9.39 22.80
CA LEU A 8 -23.67 9.88 21.47
C LEU A 8 -24.89 9.16 20.88
N THR A 9 -25.14 7.90 21.25
CA THR A 9 -26.34 7.14 20.82
C THR A 9 -27.62 7.69 21.43
N VAL A 10 -27.60 8.14 22.70
CA VAL A 10 -28.80 8.58 23.45
C VAL A 10 -29.38 9.92 22.96
N LYS A 11 -28.63 10.73 22.20
CA LYS A 11 -29.05 12.06 21.74
C LYS A 11 -29.47 12.12 20.26
N GLY A 12 -29.64 10.99 19.57
CA GLY A 12 -29.85 10.97 18.10
C GLY A 12 -28.56 11.26 17.31
N SER A 13 -27.40 11.11 17.94
CA SER A 13 -26.08 11.50 17.44
C SER A 13 -25.25 10.30 16.91
N GLU A 14 -25.88 9.16 16.61
CA GLU A 14 -25.21 8.07 15.89
C GLU A 14 -24.63 8.56 14.56
N VAL A 15 -25.35 9.48 13.91
CA VAL A 15 -24.93 10.17 12.70
C VAL A 15 -23.61 10.93 12.94
N ALA A 16 -23.55 11.76 13.98
CA ALA A 16 -22.33 12.51 14.31
C ALA A 16 -21.15 11.60 14.73
N PHE A 17 -21.43 10.44 15.34
CA PHE A 17 -20.40 9.45 15.65
C PHE A 17 -19.77 8.86 14.38
N TYR A 18 -20.56 8.34 13.44
CA TYR A 18 -19.96 7.75 12.24
C TYR A 18 -19.32 8.80 11.33
N ASP A 19 -19.82 10.05 11.31
CA ASP A 19 -19.15 11.14 10.58
C ASP A 19 -17.77 11.43 11.19
N SER A 20 -17.70 11.59 12.51
CA SER A 20 -16.43 11.81 13.21
C SER A 20 -15.45 10.66 12.98
N PHE A 21 -15.95 9.42 13.01
CA PHE A 21 -15.14 8.23 12.77
C PHE A 21 -14.68 8.12 11.31
N GLY A 22 -15.54 8.46 10.36
CA GLY A 22 -15.20 8.53 8.94
C GLY A 22 -14.11 9.56 8.64
N PHE A 23 -14.19 10.75 9.24
CA PHE A 23 -13.15 11.78 9.13
C PHE A 23 -11.85 11.39 9.82
N PHE A 24 -11.90 10.70 10.96
CA PHE A 24 -10.71 10.13 11.59
C PHE A 24 -9.99 9.15 10.67
N LEU A 25 -10.74 8.25 10.02
CA LEU A 25 -10.20 7.32 9.03
C LEU A 25 -9.68 8.03 7.78
N LEU A 26 -10.32 9.13 7.35
CA LEU A 26 -9.86 9.94 6.23
C LEU A 26 -8.53 10.66 6.55
N GLY A 27 -8.35 11.13 7.78
CA GLY A 27 -7.08 11.68 8.25
C GLY A 27 -5.95 10.65 8.22
N TRP A 28 -6.25 9.42 8.63
CA TRP A 28 -5.32 8.29 8.50
C TRP A 28 -5.02 7.94 7.05
N PHE A 29 -6.01 7.98 6.16
CA PHE A 29 -5.83 7.80 4.72
C PHE A 29 -4.83 8.83 4.14
N ILE A 30 -5.00 10.12 4.45
CA ILE A 30 -4.05 11.16 3.97
C ILE A 30 -2.63 10.87 4.45
N PHE A 31 -2.49 10.46 5.73
CA PHE A 31 -1.20 10.08 6.27
C PHE A 31 -0.60 8.86 5.55
N THR A 32 -1.38 7.80 5.30
CA THR A 32 -0.89 6.64 4.56
C THR A 32 -0.57 6.95 3.11
N THR A 33 -1.32 7.84 2.46
CA THR A 33 -1.03 8.30 1.10
C THR A 33 0.31 9.05 1.02
N LEU A 34 0.64 9.87 2.02
CA LEU A 34 1.96 10.52 2.08
C LEU A 34 3.08 9.49 2.23
N LEU A 35 2.90 8.48 3.09
CA LEU A 35 3.85 7.38 3.23
C LEU A 35 3.96 6.54 1.94
N LEU A 36 2.84 6.33 1.24
CA LEU A 36 2.78 5.66 -0.07
C LEU A 36 3.69 6.37 -1.07
N ILE A 37 3.58 7.70 -1.19
CA ILE A 37 4.40 8.53 -2.07
C ILE A 37 5.89 8.42 -1.70
N CYS A 38 6.22 8.38 -0.40
CA CYS A 38 7.60 8.15 0.03
C CYS A 38 8.11 6.74 -0.36
N THR A 39 7.27 5.70 -0.27
CA THR A 39 7.65 4.32 -0.62
C THR A 39 7.72 4.03 -2.12
N LEU A 40 7.03 4.81 -2.97
CA LEU A 40 7.09 4.72 -4.44
C LEU A 40 8.53 4.80 -4.99
N ARG A 41 9.45 5.44 -4.27
CA ARG A 41 10.86 5.59 -4.66
C ARG A 41 11.76 4.43 -4.23
N SER A 42 11.34 3.59 -3.29
CA SER A 42 12.26 2.70 -2.58
C SER A 42 12.10 1.21 -2.90
N THR A 43 10.89 0.64 -2.98
CA THR A 43 10.68 -0.80 -3.27
C THR A 43 9.22 -1.10 -3.61
N VAL A 44 8.98 -1.97 -4.60
CA VAL A 44 7.61 -2.33 -5.05
C VAL A 44 6.84 -3.14 -3.99
N ALA A 45 7.53 -3.93 -3.18
CA ALA A 45 6.90 -4.73 -2.12
C ALA A 45 6.35 -3.88 -0.96
N PHE A 46 7.08 -2.84 -0.54
CA PHE A 46 6.59 -1.87 0.43
C PHE A 46 5.48 -0.99 -0.17
N PHE A 47 5.60 -0.62 -1.45
CA PHE A 47 4.53 0.09 -2.16
C PHE A 47 3.21 -0.69 -2.16
N ALA A 48 3.23 -1.99 -2.48
CA ALA A 48 2.02 -2.82 -2.51
C ALA A 48 1.35 -2.93 -1.12
N LEU A 49 2.15 -3.01 -0.05
CA LEU A 49 1.65 -2.98 1.33
C LEU A 49 0.93 -1.66 1.62
N PHE A 50 1.62 -0.53 1.43
CA PHE A 50 1.01 0.78 1.71
C PHE A 50 -0.18 1.06 0.80
N PHE A 51 -0.17 0.60 -0.45
CA PHE A 51 -1.28 0.77 -1.40
C PHE A 51 -2.52 0.00 -0.96
N THR A 52 -2.36 -1.26 -0.57
CA THR A 52 -3.49 -2.08 -0.09
C THR A 52 -4.04 -1.56 1.23
N LEU A 53 -3.17 -1.04 2.11
CA LEU A 53 -3.56 -0.38 3.35
C LEU A 53 -4.28 0.96 3.11
N ASP A 54 -3.81 1.77 2.17
CA ASP A 54 -4.41 3.05 1.77
C ASP A 54 -5.82 2.83 1.20
N MET A 55 -5.97 1.82 0.33
CA MET A 55 -7.29 1.41 -0.19
C MET A 55 -8.22 0.89 0.93
N ALA A 56 -7.69 0.20 1.94
CA ALA A 56 -8.47 -0.24 3.09
C ALA A 56 -9.04 0.95 3.88
N PHE A 57 -8.22 1.95 4.22
CA PHE A 57 -8.66 3.15 4.93
C PHE A 57 -9.64 3.99 4.12
N LEU A 58 -9.43 4.13 2.82
CA LEU A 58 -10.34 4.84 1.92
C LEU A 58 -11.73 4.17 1.90
N MET A 59 -11.77 2.85 1.68
CA MET A 59 -13.03 2.12 1.63
C MET A 59 -13.77 2.14 2.97
N LEU A 60 -13.06 2.00 4.10
CA LEU A 60 -13.66 2.13 5.43
C LEU A 60 -14.20 3.55 5.65
N SER A 61 -13.42 4.59 5.37
CA SER A 61 -13.84 5.98 5.56
C SER A 61 -15.14 6.28 4.77
N ILE A 62 -15.19 5.90 3.49
CA ILE A 62 -16.38 6.07 2.65
C ILE A 62 -17.54 5.23 3.18
N ALA A 63 -17.30 4.02 3.71
CA ALA A 63 -18.37 3.20 4.28
C ALA A 63 -19.07 3.87 5.47
N TYR A 64 -18.34 4.65 6.27
CA TYR A 64 -18.88 5.38 7.43
C TYR A 64 -19.46 6.75 7.06
N LEU A 65 -18.94 7.42 6.02
CA LEU A 65 -19.45 8.71 5.54
C LEU A 65 -20.68 8.54 4.63
N HIS A 66 -20.70 7.50 3.79
CA HIS A 66 -21.76 7.27 2.81
C HIS A 66 -22.81 6.28 3.35
N ARG A 67 -23.84 6.84 4.00
CA ARG A 67 -24.88 6.09 4.74
C ARG A 67 -26.30 6.38 4.21
N PRO A 68 -26.68 5.93 3.01
CA PRO A 68 -28.00 6.19 2.44
C PRO A 68 -29.16 5.59 3.26
N THR A 69 -28.91 4.55 4.06
CA THR A 69 -29.90 3.87 4.91
C THR A 69 -29.68 4.11 6.42
N GLY A 70 -28.89 5.12 6.77
CA GLY A 70 -28.53 5.43 8.17
C GLY A 70 -27.52 4.48 8.80
N HIS A 71 -27.10 3.42 8.09
CA HIS A 71 -26.14 2.43 8.54
C HIS A 71 -24.89 2.45 7.63
N PRO A 72 -23.71 2.07 8.14
CA PRO A 72 -22.51 1.92 7.33
C PRO A 72 -22.74 0.92 6.19
N ALA A 73 -22.27 1.25 4.99
CA ALA A 73 -22.39 0.37 3.84
C ALA A 73 -21.60 -0.94 4.09
N THR A 74 -22.29 -2.01 4.47
CA THR A 74 -21.67 -3.27 4.90
C THR A 74 -20.79 -3.88 3.81
N SER A 75 -21.12 -3.67 2.54
CA SER A 75 -20.29 -4.07 1.39
C SER A 75 -18.93 -3.38 1.38
N LEU A 76 -18.88 -2.06 1.61
CA LEU A 76 -17.64 -1.29 1.66
C LEU A 76 -16.82 -1.62 2.91
N VAL A 77 -17.47 -1.81 4.07
CA VAL A 77 -16.78 -2.25 5.29
C VAL A 77 -16.10 -3.61 5.08
N ARG A 78 -16.79 -4.56 4.45
CA ARG A 78 -16.23 -5.88 4.13
C ARG A 78 -15.11 -5.80 3.10
N ALA A 79 -15.27 -4.97 2.08
CA ALA A 79 -14.25 -4.78 1.06
C ALA A 79 -12.97 -4.17 1.67
N GLY A 80 -13.08 -3.08 2.44
CA GLY A 80 -11.92 -2.49 3.10
C GLY A 80 -11.30 -3.41 4.17
N GLY A 81 -12.11 -4.21 4.87
CA GLY A 81 -11.60 -5.27 5.75
C GLY A 81 -10.82 -6.36 5.00
N ALA A 82 -11.28 -6.77 3.82
CA ALA A 82 -10.57 -7.72 2.97
C ALA A 82 -9.22 -7.16 2.48
N PHE A 83 -9.18 -5.88 2.08
CA PHE A 83 -7.93 -5.19 1.76
C PHE A 83 -6.99 -5.09 2.96
N GLY A 84 -7.52 -4.87 4.16
CA GLY A 84 -6.73 -4.88 5.41
C GLY A 84 -6.10 -6.24 5.71
N ILE A 85 -6.82 -7.34 5.45
CA ILE A 85 -6.27 -8.71 5.60
C ILE A 85 -5.12 -8.93 4.60
N ILE A 86 -5.31 -8.54 3.34
CA ILE A 86 -4.26 -8.62 2.31
C ILE A 86 -3.04 -7.78 2.72
N ALA A 87 -3.26 -6.57 3.23
CA ALA A 87 -2.20 -5.70 3.73
C ALA A 87 -1.43 -6.35 4.90
N ALA A 88 -2.10 -7.08 5.79
CA ALA A 88 -1.45 -7.82 6.89
C ALA A 88 -0.54 -8.95 6.37
N PHE A 89 -0.98 -9.72 5.37
CA PHE A 89 -0.13 -10.74 4.74
C PHE A 89 1.07 -10.11 4.01
N LEU A 90 0.87 -8.98 3.33
CA LEU A 90 1.96 -8.23 2.71
C LEU A 90 2.92 -7.63 3.74
N ALA A 91 2.44 -7.22 4.91
CA ALA A 91 3.27 -6.76 6.02
C ALA A 91 4.14 -7.88 6.58
N TRP A 92 3.57 -9.08 6.76
CA TRP A 92 4.35 -10.25 7.14
C TRP A 92 5.40 -10.57 6.08
N TYR A 93 5.03 -10.57 4.80
CA TYR A 93 5.97 -10.79 3.70
C TYR A 93 7.13 -9.79 3.71
N ASN A 94 6.84 -8.49 3.85
CA ASN A 94 7.88 -7.45 3.92
C ASN A 94 8.76 -7.59 5.18
N ALA A 95 8.22 -8.02 6.31
CA ALA A 95 8.99 -8.30 7.52
C ALA A 95 9.93 -9.51 7.34
N LEU A 96 9.46 -10.59 6.71
CA LEU A 96 10.29 -11.75 6.38
C LEU A 96 11.39 -11.39 5.38
N ALA A 97 11.05 -10.64 4.33
CA ALA A 97 12.02 -10.17 3.35
C ALA A 97 13.07 -9.22 3.97
N GLY A 98 12.68 -8.39 4.94
CA GLY A 98 13.59 -7.51 5.67
C GLY A 98 14.48 -8.23 6.70
N ILE A 99 14.01 -9.32 7.31
CA ILE A 99 14.81 -10.14 8.24
C ILE A 99 15.78 -11.07 7.50
N ALA A 100 15.48 -11.44 6.25
CA ALA A 100 16.24 -12.41 5.47
C ALA A 100 17.60 -11.88 4.91
N ASP A 101 18.22 -10.85 5.51
CA ASP A 101 19.39 -10.22 4.92
C ASP A 101 20.72 -10.99 5.14
N ALA A 102 21.38 -11.21 4.01
CA ALA A 102 22.77 -11.55 3.70
C ALA A 102 23.53 -12.73 4.35
N SER A 103 23.05 -13.39 5.42
CA SER A 103 23.80 -14.54 6.00
C SER A 103 23.23 -15.93 5.70
N ASN A 104 21.99 -16.05 5.22
CA ASN A 104 21.29 -17.36 5.25
C ASN A 104 20.18 -17.62 4.22
N SER A 105 20.05 -16.91 3.09
CA SER A 105 19.02 -17.31 2.11
C SER A 105 19.32 -16.97 0.64
N PHE A 106 19.35 -18.04 -0.16
CA PHE A 106 19.56 -18.13 -1.61
C PHE A 106 18.29 -17.77 -2.40
N PHE A 107 17.50 -16.79 -1.96
CA PHE A 107 16.26 -16.43 -2.67
C PHE A 107 15.98 -14.93 -2.60
N VAL A 108 16.68 -14.18 -3.47
CA VAL A 108 16.26 -12.83 -3.86
C VAL A 108 14.95 -12.98 -4.62
N ILE A 109 13.83 -12.80 -3.93
CA ILE A 109 12.51 -12.81 -4.58
C ILE A 109 12.51 -11.65 -5.59
N PRO A 110 12.22 -11.89 -6.88
CA PRO A 110 12.39 -10.90 -7.92
C PRO A 110 11.44 -9.72 -7.65
N VAL A 111 12.01 -8.63 -7.13
CA VAL A 111 11.33 -7.35 -7.04
C VAL A 111 11.31 -6.80 -8.46
N ALA A 112 10.14 -6.78 -9.09
CA ALA A 112 9.98 -6.13 -10.38
C ALA A 112 10.40 -4.66 -10.24
N HIS A 113 11.60 -4.33 -10.71
CA HIS A 113 12.05 -2.94 -10.77
C HIS A 113 11.25 -2.24 -11.87
N PHE A 114 10.66 -1.09 -11.56
CA PHE A 114 9.98 -0.26 -12.56
C PHE A 114 10.92 -0.02 -13.76
N PRO A 115 10.43 -0.07 -15.01
CA PRO A 115 11.25 0.08 -16.23
C PRO A 115 11.94 1.45 -16.36
N TRP A 116 11.66 2.39 -15.46
CA TRP A 116 12.30 3.70 -15.36
C TRP A 116 13.29 3.81 -14.17
N SER A 117 13.65 2.71 -13.49
CA SER A 117 14.69 2.74 -12.46
C SER A 117 16.09 2.87 -13.11
N ASP A 118 16.97 3.71 -12.56
CA ASP A 118 18.34 3.94 -13.06
C ASP A 118 19.14 2.65 -13.35
N LYS A 119 18.84 1.54 -12.65
CA LYS A 119 19.40 0.21 -12.93
C LYS A 119 19.01 -0.35 -14.30
N GLY A 120 17.75 -0.22 -14.72
CA GLY A 120 17.30 -0.70 -16.04
C GLY A 120 17.90 0.10 -17.20
N ARG A 121 18.22 1.38 -16.95
CA ARG A 121 18.96 2.21 -17.90
C ARG A 121 20.42 1.78 -18.00
N ALA A 122 21.06 1.43 -16.88
CA ALA A 122 22.43 0.92 -16.86
C ALA A 122 22.56 -0.43 -17.58
N ASP A 123 21.61 -1.35 -17.39
CA ASP A 123 21.64 -2.67 -18.03
C ASP A 123 21.40 -2.58 -19.55
N ARG A 124 20.50 -1.70 -20.00
CA ARG A 124 20.31 -1.40 -21.43
C ARG A 124 21.54 -0.74 -22.05
N MET A 125 22.24 0.12 -21.30
CA MET A 125 23.48 0.74 -21.78
C MET A 125 24.56 -0.32 -22.01
N LYS A 126 24.72 -1.27 -21.07
CA LYS A 126 25.67 -2.40 -21.20
C LYS A 126 25.36 -3.32 -22.37
N SER A 127 24.08 -3.62 -22.64
CA SER A 127 23.73 -4.46 -23.79
C SER A 127 24.07 -3.79 -25.12
N LEU A 128 23.88 -2.47 -25.21
CA LEU A 128 24.22 -1.71 -26.42
C LEU A 128 25.74 -1.57 -26.63
N GLU A 129 26.51 -1.48 -25.54
CA GLU A 129 27.97 -1.44 -25.59
C GLU A 129 28.57 -2.79 -26.05
N ASN A 130 28.05 -3.91 -25.54
CA ASN A 130 28.46 -5.25 -25.99
C ASN A 130 28.11 -5.49 -27.47
N ASP A 131 26.89 -5.12 -27.91
CA ASP A 131 26.48 -5.26 -29.31
C ASP A 131 27.36 -4.44 -30.27
N GLY A 132 27.84 -3.27 -29.81
CA GLY A 132 28.78 -2.44 -30.55
C GLY A 132 30.18 -3.08 -30.67
N ASN A 133 30.68 -3.64 -29.56
CA ASN A 133 31.99 -4.28 -29.51
C ASN A 133 32.04 -5.55 -30.39
N ASP A 134 31.00 -6.38 -30.37
CA ASP A 134 30.93 -7.61 -31.17
C ASP A 134 30.86 -7.31 -32.68
N ARG A 135 30.19 -6.22 -33.07
CA ARG A 135 30.17 -5.75 -34.47
C ARG A 135 31.51 -5.16 -34.92
N GLY A 136 32.25 -4.50 -34.03
CA GLY A 136 33.59 -4.00 -34.33
C GLY A 136 34.60 -5.11 -34.57
N LEU A 137 34.50 -6.22 -33.82
CA LEU A 137 35.36 -7.39 -33.97
C LEU A 137 35.04 -8.21 -35.24
N ALA A 138 33.80 -8.18 -35.73
CA ALA A 138 33.40 -8.88 -36.95
C ALA A 138 33.81 -8.14 -38.25
N GLN A 139 34.26 -6.89 -38.15
CA GLN A 139 34.64 -6.05 -39.29
C GLN A 139 36.15 -5.75 -39.38
N ALA A 140 36.95 -6.25 -38.44
CA ALA A 140 38.42 -6.14 -38.42
C ALA A 140 39.07 -7.44 -38.91
#